data_AF-U6ST56-F1
#
_entry.id   AF-U6ST56-F1
#
_cell.length_a   1.000
_cell.length_b   1.000
_cell.length_c   1.000
_cell.angle_alpha   90.00
_cell.angle_beta   90.00
_cell.angle_gamma   90.00
#
_symmetry.space_group_name_H-M   'P 1'
#
loop_
_entity.id
_entity.type
_entity.pdbx_description
1 polymer ?
#
loop_
_entity_poly.entity_id
_entity_poly.type
_entity_poly.pdbx_seq_one_letter_code
_entity_poly.pdbx_strand_id
1 'polypeptide(L)'
;MNKKEIRTLNSEIEIRSSSDDESQKIVGYALRFDSKSEDLGGFVEVIKRDALNNADMSDVRALVNHDADKVLGRSTSGTLKLEVDDFGLKYIIDPPNTSYARDLIESMKRGDINQSSFAFIIDYENDGEEWDYNDDRDVYVRTIKRFKKISDVSVVTYPAYAATESVVSKRGLDDYKNELHNKLKQKQIAIELELI
;
A
#
# COMPACT_ATOMS: atom_id res chain seq x y z
N MET A 1 17.43 -1.39 -1.29
CA MET A 1 16.94 -0.21 -0.54
C MET A 1 15.85 -0.66 0.42
N ASN A 2 15.92 -0.38 1.72
CA ASN A 2 14.80 -0.61 2.66
C ASN A 2 13.96 0.67 2.77
N LYS A 3 13.30 1.07 1.67
CA LYS A 3 12.51 2.30 1.65
C LYS A 3 11.07 2.00 2.04
N LYS A 4 10.54 2.72 3.03
CA LYS A 4 9.13 2.66 3.40
C LYS A 4 8.32 3.43 2.34
N GLU A 5 7.31 2.76 1.81
CA GLU A 5 6.29 3.33 0.92
C GLU A 5 4.94 3.35 1.64
N ILE A 6 4.07 4.24 1.19
CA ILE A 6 2.67 4.34 1.64
C ILE A 6 1.82 4.21 0.37
N ARG A 7 0.61 3.67 0.50
CA ARG A 7 -0.43 3.71 -0.55
C ARG A 7 -1.80 3.88 0.07
N THR A 8 -2.61 4.73 -0.56
CA THR A 8 -4.03 4.84 -0.23
C THR A 8 -4.87 3.92 -1.11
N LEU A 9 -5.81 3.22 -0.49
CA LEU A 9 -6.87 2.49 -1.15
C LEU A 9 -8.20 3.24 -0.98
N ASN A 10 -8.80 3.60 -2.12
CA ASN A 10 -10.17 4.11 -2.17
C ASN A 10 -11.15 2.93 -2.03
N SER A 11 -11.31 2.41 -0.83
CA SER A 11 -12.32 1.40 -0.51
C SER A 11 -13.13 1.81 0.71
N GLU A 12 -14.40 1.44 0.73
CA GLU A 12 -15.27 1.71 1.87
C GLU A 12 -14.72 1.07 3.15
N ILE A 13 -14.68 1.88 4.21
CA ILE A 13 -14.45 1.43 5.57
C ILE A 13 -15.82 1.36 6.25
N GLU A 14 -16.07 0.24 6.92
CA GLU A 14 -17.31 0.01 7.64
C GLU A 14 -17.08 0.10 9.15
N ILE A 15 -18.08 0.65 9.85
CA ILE A 15 -18.18 0.53 11.30
C ILE A 15 -19.18 -0.57 11.59
N ARG A 16 -18.74 -1.60 12.32
CA ARG A 16 -19.58 -2.74 12.70
C ARG A 16 -19.80 -2.76 14.20
N SER A 17 -21.04 -2.95 14.64
CA SER A 17 -21.34 -3.22 16.05
C SER A 17 -21.05 -4.69 16.36
N SER A 18 -20.33 -4.97 17.44
CA SER A 18 -20.25 -6.34 17.96
C SER A 18 -21.56 -6.67 18.70
N SER A 19 -22.08 -7.89 18.52
CA SER A 19 -23.33 -8.33 19.16
C SER A 19 -23.20 -8.54 20.68
N ASP A 20 -21.97 -8.78 21.14
CA ASP A 20 -21.70 -9.27 22.50
C ASP A 20 -21.10 -8.21 23.43
N ASP A 21 -20.64 -7.10 22.86
CA ASP A 21 -19.99 -5.99 23.56
C ASP A 21 -20.38 -4.75 22.77
N GLU A 22 -20.93 -3.70 23.39
CA GLU A 22 -21.32 -2.45 22.71
C GLU A 22 -20.15 -1.73 21.99
N SER A 23 -18.97 -2.36 21.91
CA SER A 23 -17.80 -1.93 21.16
C SER A 23 -18.06 -1.91 19.64
N GLN A 24 -17.77 -0.76 19.04
CA GLN A 24 -17.76 -0.57 17.60
C GLN A 24 -16.41 -1.00 17.04
N LYS A 25 -16.40 -1.86 16.02
CA LYS A 25 -15.19 -2.26 15.28
C LYS A 25 -15.08 -1.45 14.00
N ILE A 26 -13.85 -1.13 13.62
CA ILE A 26 -13.55 -0.51 12.32
C ILE A 26 -13.03 -1.61 11.39
N VAL A 27 -13.66 -1.79 10.24
CA VAL A 27 -13.35 -2.87 9.28
C VAL A 27 -13.09 -2.29 7.90
N GLY A 28 -12.00 -2.68 7.27
CA GLY A 28 -11.68 -2.25 5.92
C GLY A 28 -10.61 -3.11 5.27
N TYR A 29 -10.19 -2.73 4.07
CA TYR A 29 -9.06 -3.36 3.37
C TYR A 29 -7.90 -2.39 3.30
N ALA A 30 -6.71 -2.85 3.68
CA ALA A 30 -5.48 -2.10 3.54
C ALA A 30 -5.03 -2.05 2.08
N LEU A 31 -5.18 -3.16 1.35
CA LEU A 31 -4.83 -3.30 -0.05
C LEU A 31 -5.77 -4.31 -0.73
N ARG A 32 -5.80 -4.28 -2.07
CA ARG A 32 -6.48 -5.27 -2.91
C ARG A 32 -5.51 -5.90 -3.90
N PHE A 33 -5.71 -7.18 -4.16
CA PHE A 33 -4.94 -7.95 -5.13
C PHE A 33 -5.50 -7.82 -6.54
N ASP A 34 -4.63 -8.00 -7.53
CA ASP A 34 -4.95 -8.13 -8.95
C ASP A 34 -5.79 -6.97 -9.54
N SER A 35 -5.85 -5.83 -8.84
CA SER A 35 -6.50 -4.59 -9.28
C SER A 35 -5.47 -3.52 -9.57
N LYS A 36 -5.67 -2.77 -10.67
CA LYS A 36 -4.85 -1.60 -10.98
C LYS A 36 -5.18 -0.47 -10.00
N SER A 37 -4.15 0.22 -9.51
CA SER A 37 -4.30 1.48 -8.80
C SER A 37 -4.77 2.60 -9.76
N GLU A 38 -5.13 3.74 -9.17
CA GLU A 38 -5.13 5.02 -9.87
C GLU A 38 -3.72 5.36 -10.40
N ASP A 39 -3.61 6.36 -11.27
CA ASP A 39 -2.31 6.87 -11.71
C ASP A 39 -1.54 7.47 -10.53
N LEU A 40 -0.37 6.89 -10.24
CA LEU A 40 0.54 7.28 -9.15
C LEU A 40 1.59 8.32 -9.59
N GLY A 41 1.33 9.04 -10.67
CA GLY A 41 2.18 10.10 -11.21
C GLY A 41 3.05 9.65 -12.36
N GLY A 42 2.47 8.92 -13.31
CA GLY A 42 3.09 8.41 -14.54
C GLY A 42 3.10 6.89 -14.66
N PHE A 43 2.46 6.17 -13.73
CA PHE A 43 2.37 4.71 -13.75
C PHE A 43 1.20 4.22 -12.91
N VAL A 44 0.76 2.99 -13.16
CA VAL A 44 -0.22 2.27 -12.35
C VAL A 44 0.45 1.08 -11.65
N GLU A 45 -0.09 0.70 -10.51
CA GLU A 45 0.45 -0.39 -9.68
C GLU A 45 -0.56 -1.55 -9.60
N VAL A 46 -0.05 -2.78 -9.60
CA VAL A 46 -0.83 -4.01 -9.37
C VAL A 46 -0.13 -4.85 -8.32
N ILE A 47 -0.87 -5.30 -7.31
CA ILE A 47 -0.33 -6.16 -6.25
C ILE A 47 -0.74 -7.60 -6.54
N LYS A 48 0.24 -8.51 -6.63
CA LYS A 48 -0.03 -9.94 -6.83
C LYS A 48 -0.64 -10.57 -5.58
N ARG A 49 -1.52 -11.56 -5.78
CA ARG A 49 -2.19 -12.31 -4.72
C ARG A 49 -1.24 -12.97 -3.71
N ASP A 50 -0.07 -13.40 -4.17
CA ASP A 50 0.96 -14.04 -3.36
C ASP A 50 1.94 -13.03 -2.72
N ALA A 51 1.75 -11.72 -2.91
CA ALA A 51 2.69 -10.71 -2.45
C ALA A 51 2.84 -10.62 -0.93
N LEU A 52 1.84 -11.10 -0.17
CA LEU A 52 1.88 -11.12 1.29
C LEU A 52 2.43 -12.42 1.88
N ASN A 53 2.68 -13.47 1.10
CA ASN A 53 3.02 -14.81 1.60
C ASN A 53 4.22 -14.84 2.56
N ASN A 54 5.20 -13.95 2.35
CA ASN A 54 6.42 -13.85 3.17
C ASN A 54 6.58 -12.48 3.84
N ALA A 55 5.53 -11.66 3.83
CA ALA A 55 5.61 -10.31 4.39
C ALA A 55 5.68 -10.37 5.92
N ASP A 56 6.63 -9.66 6.53
CA ASP A 56 6.62 -9.45 7.98
C ASP A 56 5.40 -8.61 8.38
N MET A 57 4.45 -9.27 9.04
CA MET A 57 3.27 -8.69 9.67
C MET A 57 3.20 -9.03 11.17
N SER A 58 4.34 -9.41 11.76
CA SER A 58 4.41 -9.81 13.18
C SER A 58 4.02 -8.68 14.14
N ASP A 59 4.21 -7.42 13.71
CA ASP A 59 3.91 -6.24 14.52
C ASP A 59 3.42 -5.06 13.65
N VAL A 60 2.11 -5.04 13.41
CA VAL A 60 1.42 -4.02 12.62
C VAL A 60 0.59 -3.12 13.53
N ARG A 61 0.62 -1.81 13.27
CA ARG A 61 -0.20 -0.82 13.97
C ARG A 61 -1.34 -0.37 13.08
N ALA A 62 -2.51 -0.18 13.67
CA ALA A 62 -3.61 0.57 13.06
C ALA A 62 -3.52 2.02 13.55
N LEU A 63 -3.39 2.98 12.63
CA LEU A 63 -3.18 4.39 12.95
C LEU A 63 -4.24 5.29 12.30
N VAL A 64 -4.25 6.56 12.70
CA VAL A 64 -4.92 7.62 11.96
C VAL A 64 -3.87 8.40 11.16
N ASN A 65 -4.04 8.56 9.85
CA ASN A 65 -3.12 9.35 9.01
C ASN A 65 -1.62 8.96 9.15
N HIS A 66 -1.32 7.68 9.38
CA HIS A 66 0.05 7.18 9.67
C HIS A 66 0.76 7.85 10.86
N ASP A 67 -0.01 8.53 11.73
CA ASP A 67 0.50 9.23 12.91
C ASP A 67 0.71 8.24 14.06
N ALA A 68 1.96 8.07 14.47
CA ALA A 68 2.35 7.15 15.54
C ALA A 68 1.79 7.54 16.92
N ASP A 69 1.33 8.79 17.09
CA ASP A 69 0.70 9.27 18.32
C ASP A 69 -0.81 8.93 18.38
N LYS A 70 -1.40 8.52 17.25
CA LYS A 70 -2.84 8.21 17.12
C LYS A 70 -3.09 6.73 16.82
N VAL A 71 -2.77 5.87 17.79
CA VAL A 71 -2.89 4.41 17.66
C VAL A 71 -4.31 3.91 17.90
N LEU A 72 -4.94 3.34 16.88
CA LEU A 72 -6.25 2.70 16.97
C LEU A 72 -6.18 1.23 17.39
N GLY A 73 -5.04 0.56 17.16
CA GLY A 73 -4.89 -0.85 17.51
C GLY A 73 -3.52 -1.39 17.11
N ARG A 74 -3.20 -2.60 17.57
CA ARG A 74 -1.93 -3.25 17.24
C ARG A 74 -2.09 -4.77 17.22
N SER A 75 -1.45 -5.43 16.25
CA SER A 75 -1.58 -6.88 16.08
C SER A 75 -1.09 -7.64 17.31
N THR A 76 0.02 -7.19 17.90
CA THR A 76 0.62 -7.80 19.10
C THR A 76 -0.18 -7.60 20.38
N SER A 77 -1.07 -6.61 20.46
CA SER A 77 -1.98 -6.41 21.60
C SER A 77 -3.36 -7.03 21.40
N GLY A 78 -3.62 -7.65 20.24
CA GLY A 78 -4.92 -8.27 19.93
C GLY A 78 -6.03 -7.29 19.57
N THR A 79 -5.74 -5.98 19.49
CA THR A 79 -6.72 -4.92 19.14
C THR A 79 -6.73 -4.58 17.65
N LEU A 80 -5.88 -5.25 16.86
CA LEU A 80 -5.93 -5.26 15.40
C LEU A 80 -5.83 -6.72 14.94
N LYS A 81 -6.81 -7.17 14.17
CA LYS A 81 -6.75 -8.43 13.43
C LYS A 81 -6.49 -8.13 11.95
N LEU A 82 -5.58 -8.88 11.35
CA LEU A 82 -5.30 -8.87 9.92
C LEU A 82 -5.70 -10.21 9.33
N GLU A 83 -6.43 -10.18 8.22
CA GLU A 83 -6.88 -11.37 7.49
C GLU A 83 -6.50 -11.19 6.02
N VAL A 84 -5.75 -12.14 5.47
CA VAL A 84 -5.53 -12.22 4.03
C VAL A 84 -6.63 -13.08 3.45
N ASP A 85 -7.35 -12.55 2.46
CA ASP A 85 -8.38 -13.28 1.72
C ASP A 85 -8.17 -13.16 0.20
N ASP A 86 -9.13 -13.66 -0.58
CA ASP A 86 -9.06 -13.65 -2.05
C ASP A 86 -9.10 -12.24 -2.66
N PHE A 87 -9.50 -11.22 -1.88
CA PHE A 87 -9.60 -9.84 -2.32
C PHE A 87 -8.38 -9.01 -1.93
N GLY A 88 -7.81 -9.24 -0.73
CA GLY A 88 -6.72 -8.40 -0.24
C GLY A 88 -6.32 -8.65 1.22
N LEU A 89 -5.78 -7.60 1.85
CA LEU A 89 -5.48 -7.58 3.28
C LEU A 89 -6.58 -6.85 4.01
N LYS A 90 -7.47 -7.59 4.65
CA LYS A 90 -8.52 -7.05 5.50
C LYS A 90 -7.97 -6.75 6.89
N TYR A 91 -8.41 -5.64 7.48
CA TYR A 91 -8.15 -5.31 8.87
C TYR A 91 -9.44 -5.17 9.66
N ILE A 92 -9.39 -5.55 10.93
CA ILE A 92 -10.47 -5.38 11.91
C ILE A 92 -9.84 -4.77 13.16
N ILE A 93 -10.28 -3.58 13.52
CA ILE A 93 -9.73 -2.81 14.63
C ILE A 93 -10.73 -2.77 15.77
N ASP A 94 -10.23 -2.98 16.98
CA ASP A 94 -10.89 -2.70 18.24
C ASP A 94 -10.38 -1.35 18.78
N PRO A 95 -11.02 -0.23 18.41
CA PRO A 95 -10.50 1.10 18.71
C PRO A 95 -10.53 1.37 20.22
N PRO A 96 -9.52 2.07 20.78
CA PRO A 96 -9.52 2.40 22.18
C PRO A 96 -10.61 3.43 22.49
N ASN A 97 -11.07 3.48 23.74
CA ASN A 97 -12.05 4.49 24.18
C ASN A 97 -11.41 5.87 24.47
N THR A 98 -10.58 6.36 23.55
CA THR A 98 -9.98 7.71 23.61
C THR A 98 -10.87 8.72 22.89
N SER A 99 -10.70 10.01 23.18
CA SER A 99 -11.47 11.07 22.50
C SER A 99 -11.25 11.04 20.99
N TYR A 100 -10.01 10.98 20.53
CA TYR A 100 -9.72 10.99 19.08
C TYR A 100 -10.29 9.77 18.34
N ALA A 101 -10.37 8.59 18.98
CA ALA A 101 -10.93 7.41 18.35
C ALA A 101 -12.45 7.49 18.25
N ARG A 102 -13.13 8.01 19.28
CA ARG A 102 -14.58 8.30 19.22
C ARG A 102 -14.88 9.37 18.18
N ASP A 103 -14.13 10.47 18.17
CA ASP A 103 -14.31 11.56 17.21
C ASP A 103 -14.10 11.07 15.78
N LEU A 104 -13.09 10.22 15.54
CA LEU A 104 -12.85 9.57 14.26
C LEU A 104 -14.07 8.73 13.83
N ILE A 105 -14.60 7.89 14.72
CA ILE A 105 -15.77 7.05 14.43
C ILE A 105 -16.98 7.91 14.06
N GLU A 106 -17.21 9.03 14.73
CA GLU A 106 -18.30 9.95 14.37
C GLU A 106 -18.09 10.60 13.00
N SER A 107 -16.86 11.04 12.67
CA SER A 107 -16.51 11.52 11.33
C SER A 107 -16.69 10.43 10.26
N MET A 108 -16.37 9.17 10.57
CA MET A 108 -16.58 8.04 9.68
C MET A 108 -18.06 7.75 9.44
N LYS A 109 -18.91 7.78 10.48
CA LYS A 109 -20.37 7.60 10.35
C LYS A 109 -20.98 8.67 9.45
N ARG A 110 -20.45 9.88 9.49
CA ARG A 110 -20.86 11.00 8.63
C ARG A 110 -20.33 10.88 7.20
N GLY A 111 -19.37 9.99 6.94
CA GLY A 111 -18.69 9.85 5.65
C GLY A 111 -17.58 10.89 5.42
N ASP A 112 -17.21 11.68 6.43
CA ASP A 112 -16.15 12.69 6.32
C ASP A 112 -14.76 12.03 6.19
N ILE A 113 -14.60 10.82 6.75
CA ILE A 113 -13.37 10.02 6.70
C ILE A 113 -13.74 8.59 6.34
N ASN A 114 -13.28 8.09 5.19
CA ASN A 114 -13.74 6.80 4.67
C ASN A 114 -12.68 6.05 3.84
N GLN A 115 -11.41 6.46 3.91
CA GLN A 115 -10.34 5.87 3.09
C GLN A 115 -9.34 5.08 3.94
N SER A 116 -8.82 4.01 3.35
CA SER A 116 -7.80 3.17 3.94
C SER A 116 -6.44 3.50 3.33
N SER A 117 -5.39 3.33 4.11
CA SER A 117 -4.02 3.41 3.64
C SER A 117 -3.17 2.37 4.33
N PHE A 118 -2.03 2.04 3.75
CA PHE A 118 -1.08 1.13 4.36
C PHE A 118 0.33 1.51 4.01
N ALA A 119 1.25 1.13 4.88
CA ALA A 119 2.66 1.39 4.67
C ALA A 119 3.46 0.10 4.65
N PHE A 120 4.39 -0.01 3.71
CA PHE A 120 5.09 -1.25 3.40
C PHE A 120 6.53 -1.01 2.96
N ILE A 121 7.26 -2.12 2.85
CA ILE A 121 8.59 -2.19 2.25
C ILE A 121 8.57 -3.33 1.22
N ILE A 122 9.09 -3.09 0.03
CA ILE A 122 9.24 -4.11 -1.02
C ILE A 122 10.43 -5.02 -0.74
N ASP A 123 10.29 -6.31 -1.04
CA ASP A 123 11.38 -7.28 -0.94
C ASP A 123 12.28 -7.28 -2.18
N TYR A 124 13.07 -6.22 -2.34
CA TYR A 124 13.99 -6.08 -3.48
C TYR A 124 15.05 -7.18 -3.58
N GLU A 125 15.37 -7.85 -2.47
CA GLU A 125 16.37 -8.93 -2.43
C GLU A 125 15.85 -10.21 -3.11
N ASN A 126 14.53 -10.37 -3.21
CA ASN A 126 13.87 -11.55 -3.77
C ASN A 126 12.93 -11.20 -4.93
N ASP A 127 13.34 -10.25 -5.78
CA ASP A 127 12.58 -9.84 -6.97
C ASP A 127 11.15 -9.40 -6.59
N GLY A 128 11.04 -8.52 -5.60
CA GLY A 128 9.76 -8.12 -5.02
C GLY A 128 8.91 -7.19 -5.89
N GLU A 129 9.46 -6.67 -6.98
CA GLU A 129 8.72 -5.86 -7.94
C GLU A 129 9.19 -6.10 -9.37
N GLU A 130 8.36 -5.67 -10.31
CA GLU A 130 8.65 -5.68 -11.73
C GLU A 130 8.05 -4.44 -12.37
N TRP A 131 8.78 -3.87 -13.32
CA TRP A 131 8.33 -2.74 -14.11
C TRP A 131 8.19 -3.16 -15.56
N ASP A 132 7.07 -2.77 -16.16
CA ASP A 132 6.78 -2.97 -17.57
C ASP A 132 6.21 -1.68 -18.17
N TYR A 133 6.27 -1.56 -19.50
CA TYR A 133 5.62 -0.49 -20.23
C TYR A 133 4.59 -1.08 -21.18
N ASN A 134 3.33 -0.69 -20.98
CA ASN A 134 2.24 -1.13 -21.84
C ASN A 134 2.13 -0.21 -23.05
N ASP A 135 2.70 -0.64 -24.19
CA ASP A 135 2.71 0.12 -25.44
C ASP A 135 1.29 0.52 -25.91
N ASP A 136 0.30 -0.39 -25.76
CA ASP A 136 -1.07 -0.16 -26.21
C ASP A 136 -1.78 0.97 -25.46
N ARG A 137 -1.40 1.19 -24.20
CA ARG A 137 -2.06 2.15 -23.29
C ARG A 137 -1.16 3.33 -22.91
N ASP A 138 0.06 3.37 -23.45
CA ASP A 138 1.08 4.38 -23.14
C ASP A 138 1.22 4.62 -21.61
N VAL A 139 1.36 3.53 -20.85
CA VAL A 139 1.43 3.60 -19.38
C VAL A 139 2.44 2.60 -18.82
N TYR A 140 3.22 3.06 -17.85
CA TYR A 140 4.09 2.18 -17.06
C TYR A 140 3.26 1.41 -16.04
N VAL A 141 3.59 0.14 -15.87
CA VAL A 141 2.93 -0.76 -14.91
C VAL A 141 3.98 -1.27 -13.94
N ARG A 142 3.79 -0.99 -12.65
CA ARG A 142 4.55 -1.61 -11.57
C ARG A 142 3.76 -2.79 -11.03
N THR A 143 4.35 -3.97 -11.06
CA THR A 143 3.78 -5.15 -10.42
C THR A 143 4.52 -5.39 -9.11
N ILE A 144 3.82 -5.28 -7.97
CA ILE A 144 4.35 -5.69 -6.68
C ILE A 144 4.15 -7.20 -6.55
N LYS A 145 5.27 -7.92 -6.50
CA LYS A 145 5.31 -9.38 -6.38
C LYS A 145 5.52 -9.83 -4.94
N ARG A 146 6.25 -9.07 -4.11
CA ARG A 146 6.55 -9.43 -2.72
C ARG A 146 6.76 -8.22 -1.83
N PHE A 147 6.06 -8.20 -0.71
CA PHE A 147 6.36 -7.29 0.39
C PHE A 147 7.38 -7.93 1.34
N LYS A 148 8.37 -7.15 1.78
CA LYS A 148 9.26 -7.50 2.89
C LYS A 148 8.56 -7.32 4.22
N LYS A 149 7.78 -6.25 4.36
CA LYS A 149 7.11 -5.88 5.61
C LYS A 149 5.88 -5.02 5.36
N ILE A 150 4.81 -5.26 6.11
CA ILE A 150 3.71 -4.29 6.30
C ILE A 150 3.94 -3.64 7.67
N SER A 151 4.12 -2.32 7.67
CA SER A 151 4.47 -1.57 8.89
C SER A 151 3.23 -1.14 9.65
N ASP A 152 2.24 -0.62 8.93
CA ASP A 152 1.01 -0.10 9.50
C ASP A 152 -0.12 -0.09 8.47
N VAL A 153 -1.35 -0.10 8.99
CA VAL A 153 -2.59 0.18 8.26
C VAL A 153 -3.19 1.45 8.88
N SER A 154 -3.85 2.28 8.09
CA SER A 154 -4.32 3.57 8.57
C SER A 154 -5.71 3.91 8.04
N VAL A 155 -6.53 4.51 8.89
CA VAL A 155 -7.70 5.28 8.46
C VAL A 155 -7.22 6.68 8.13
N VAL A 156 -7.51 7.17 6.92
CA VAL A 156 -6.95 8.43 6.42
C VAL A 156 -8.02 9.39 5.94
N THR A 157 -7.81 10.68 6.19
CA THR A 157 -8.71 11.77 5.78
C THR A 157 -8.50 12.16 4.31
N TYR A 158 -7.24 12.17 3.89
CA TYR A 158 -6.86 12.43 2.51
C TYR A 158 -6.11 11.21 2.00
N PRO A 159 -6.18 10.92 0.69
CA PRO A 159 -5.17 10.08 0.09
C PRO A 159 -3.81 10.66 0.45
N ALA A 160 -2.86 9.79 0.77
CA ALA A 160 -1.49 10.16 1.01
C ALA A 160 -1.09 11.23 0.00
N TYR A 161 -0.67 12.41 0.50
CA TYR A 161 -0.42 13.58 -0.32
C TYR A 161 0.33 13.15 -1.57
N ALA A 162 -0.30 13.35 -2.73
CA ALA A 162 0.28 12.99 -4.01
C ALA A 162 1.72 13.50 -4.11
N ALA A 163 2.06 14.64 -3.50
CA ALA A 163 3.42 15.15 -3.44
C ALA A 163 4.46 14.21 -2.78
N THR A 164 4.17 13.59 -1.62
CA THR A 164 5.18 12.81 -0.86
C THR A 164 5.28 11.38 -1.38
N GLU A 165 4.16 10.75 -1.73
CA GLU A 165 4.17 9.47 -2.44
C GLU A 165 4.74 9.62 -3.84
N SER A 166 4.33 10.63 -4.62
CA SER A 166 4.84 10.84 -5.98
C SER A 166 6.36 10.99 -6.01
N VAL A 167 7.00 11.60 -5.01
CA VAL A 167 8.47 11.69 -4.99
C VAL A 167 9.13 10.33 -4.74
N VAL A 168 8.54 9.45 -3.93
CA VAL A 168 9.09 8.10 -3.70
C VAL A 168 8.81 7.18 -4.88
N SER A 169 7.57 7.20 -5.34
CA SER A 169 7.03 6.39 -6.43
C SER A 169 7.66 6.76 -7.78
N LYS A 170 7.85 8.06 -8.09
CA LYS A 170 8.51 8.50 -9.33
C LYS A 170 9.96 8.08 -9.42
N ARG A 171 10.68 7.98 -8.29
CA ARG A 171 12.08 7.52 -8.32
C ARG A 171 12.21 6.10 -8.84
N GLY A 172 11.31 5.19 -8.43
CA GLY A 172 11.32 3.82 -8.97
C GLY A 172 11.11 3.80 -10.48
N LEU A 173 10.18 4.61 -10.97
CA LEU A 173 9.95 4.77 -12.41
C LEU A 173 11.16 5.39 -13.14
N ASP A 174 11.77 6.42 -12.57
CA ASP A 174 12.94 7.08 -13.15
C ASP A 174 14.15 6.12 -13.20
N ASP A 175 14.37 5.34 -12.15
CA ASP A 175 15.41 4.31 -12.08
C ASP A 175 15.19 3.26 -13.18
N TYR A 176 13.96 2.79 -13.36
CA TYR A 176 13.59 1.87 -14.44
C TYR A 176 13.86 2.46 -15.83
N LYS A 177 13.43 3.71 -16.09
CA LYS A 177 13.68 4.40 -17.36
C LYS A 177 15.18 4.54 -17.65
N ASN A 178 15.97 4.87 -16.63
CA ASN A 178 17.42 4.97 -16.75
C ASN A 178 18.07 3.62 -17.06
N GLU A 179 17.65 2.54 -16.39
CA GLU A 179 18.14 1.19 -16.66
C GLU A 179 17.80 0.75 -18.10
N LEU A 180 16.56 0.98 -18.53
CA LEU A 180 16.11 0.68 -19.89
C LEU A 180 16.91 1.45 -20.94
N HIS A 181 17.12 2.75 -20.73
CA HIS A 181 17.94 3.58 -21.61
C HIS A 181 19.38 3.05 -21.72
N ASN A 182 19.99 2.67 -20.59
CA ASN A 182 21.35 2.12 -20.58
C ASN A 182 21.44 0.77 -21.30
N LYS A 183 20.47 -0.13 -21.11
CA LYS A 183 20.39 -1.41 -21.84
C LYS A 183 20.26 -1.22 -23.34
N LEU A 184 19.39 -0.31 -23.79
CA LEU A 184 19.22 0.02 -25.20
C LEU A 184 20.51 0.58 -25.81
N LYS A 185 21.20 1.48 -25.10
CA LYS A 185 22.48 2.04 -25.52
C LYS A 185 23.57 0.96 -25.64
N GLN A 186 23.66 0.04 -24.70
CA GLN A 186 24.59 -1.09 -24.77
C GLN A 186 24.31 -2.01 -25.94
N LYS A 187 23.03 -2.31 -26.22
CA LYS A 187 22.61 -3.13 -27.37
C LYS A 187 22.98 -2.45 -28.70
N GLN A 188 22.77 -1.14 -28.80
CA GLN A 188 23.16 -0.36 -29.98
C GLN A 188 24.67 -0.44 -30.24
N ILE A 189 25.49 -0.25 -29.20
CA ILE A 189 26.96 -0.35 -29.29
C ILE A 189 27.39 -1.77 -29.71
N ALA A 190 26.75 -2.81 -29.17
CA ALA A 190 27.07 -4.20 -29.52
C ALA A 190 26.79 -4.50 -31.00
N ILE A 191 25.65 -4.03 -31.54
CA ILE A 191 25.32 -4.16 -32.97
C ILE A 191 26.35 -3.42 -33.83
N GLU A 192 26.77 -2.23 -33.44
CA GLU A 192 27.79 -1.45 -34.17
C GLU A 192 29.16 -2.16 -34.20
N LEU A 193 29.54 -2.85 -33.12
CA LEU A 193 30.79 -3.62 -33.04
C LEU A 193 30.76 -4.91 -33.87
N GLU A 194 29.60 -5.56 -34.01
CA GLU A 194 29.44 -6.76 -34.86
C GLU A 194 29.51 -6.46 -36.37
N LEU A 195 29.40 -5.18 -36.75
CA LEU A 195 29.44 -4.71 -38.14
C LEU A 195 30.85 -4.28 -38.61
N ILE A 196 31.87 -4.42 -37.74
CA ILE A 196 33.29 -4.11 -38.00
C ILE A 196 34.09 -5.40 -38.11
#